data_AF-A0A177SYR6-F1
#
_entry.id   AF-A0A177SYR6-F1
#
_cell.length_a   1.000
_cell.length_b   1.000
_cell.length_c   1.000
_cell.angle_alpha   90.00
_cell.angle_beta   90.00
_cell.angle_gamma   90.00
#
_symmetry.space_group_name_H-M   'P 1'
#
loop_
_entity.id
_entity.type
_entity.pdbx_description
1 polymer ?
#
loop_
_entity_poly.entity_id
_entity_poly.type
_entity_poly.pdbx_seq_one_letter_code
_entity_poly.pdbx_strand_id
1 'polypeptide(L)'
;MCDPQTYEGCSRELTLLLRTLEQDLKVVEHVRSSDMMLTLVSAGYGVGFTSTTRMALCKHPDIVVRPLASESAVLTTYLLHLAGNEPCVALQQFLTYLHAHPDS
;
A
#
# COMPACT_ATOMS: atom_id res chain seq x y z
N MET A 1 7.25 -4.24 2.89
CA MET A 1 6.72 -2.87 2.89
C MET A 1 5.79 -2.71 4.07
N CYS A 2 6.27 -2.12 5.15
CA CYS A 2 5.49 -1.46 6.21
C CYS A 2 6.46 -1.09 7.33
N ASP A 3 7.34 -0.14 7.06
CA ASP A 3 8.10 0.50 8.13
C ASP A 3 7.21 1.59 8.76
N PRO A 4 6.98 1.56 10.08
CA PRO A 4 6.13 2.53 10.75
C PRO A 4 6.58 3.98 10.58
N GLN A 5 7.86 4.26 10.26
CA GLN A 5 8.36 5.62 10.14
C GLN A 5 8.26 6.20 8.72
N THR A 6 7.92 5.39 7.72
CA THR A 6 7.91 5.85 6.31
C THR A 6 6.50 5.80 5.69
N TYR A 7 5.61 4.93 6.17
CA TYR A 7 4.26 4.72 5.62
C TYR A 7 3.22 4.42 6.72
N GLU A 8 3.05 5.34 7.68
CA GLU A 8 2.20 5.14 8.87
C GLU A 8 0.79 4.62 8.55
N GLY A 9 0.13 5.14 7.52
CA GLY A 9 -1.24 4.76 7.15
C GLY A 9 -1.35 3.30 6.68
N CYS A 10 -0.50 2.88 5.74
CA CYS A 10 -0.56 1.52 5.19
C CYS A 10 -0.15 0.47 6.23
N SER A 11 0.87 0.74 7.04
CA SER A 11 1.27 -0.16 8.13
C SER A 11 0.21 -0.29 9.21
N ARG A 12 -0.46 0.82 9.53
CA ARG A 12 -1.52 0.83 10.53
C ARG A 12 -2.74 0.05 10.05
N GLU A 13 -3.22 0.30 8.84
CA GLU A 13 -4.39 -0.42 8.30
C GLU A 13 -4.10 -1.92 8.13
N LEU A 14 -2.92 -2.30 7.63
CA LEU A 14 -2.52 -3.72 7.60
C LEU A 14 -2.46 -4.32 9.00
N THR A 15 -1.91 -3.61 9.98
CA THR A 15 -1.89 -4.10 11.37
C THR A 15 -3.30 -4.29 11.94
N LEU A 16 -4.24 -3.39 11.63
CA LEU A 16 -5.64 -3.52 12.05
C LEU A 16 -6.32 -4.74 11.39
N LEU A 17 -6.15 -4.92 10.08
CA LEU A 17 -6.64 -6.09 9.35
C LEU A 17 -6.05 -7.41 9.87
N LEU A 18 -4.79 -7.39 10.31
CA LEU A 18 -4.13 -8.57 10.86
C LEU A 18 -4.58 -8.87 12.30
N ARG A 19 -4.88 -7.85 13.10
CA ARG A 19 -5.42 -8.04 14.47
C ARG A 19 -6.81 -8.68 14.48
N THR A 20 -7.65 -8.39 13.49
CA THR A 20 -8.99 -9.00 13.40
C THR A 20 -8.96 -10.49 13.08
N LEU A 21 -7.83 -11.03 12.64
CA LEU A 21 -7.68 -12.46 12.32
C LEU A 21 -7.36 -13.33 13.55
N GLU A 22 -7.26 -12.76 14.76
CA GLU A 22 -6.99 -13.41 16.08
C GLU A 22 -5.76 -14.34 16.16
N GLN A 23 -5.12 -14.68 15.04
CA GLN A 23 -3.90 -15.46 15.00
C GLN A 23 -2.71 -14.56 15.28
N ASP A 24 -1.84 -15.03 16.16
CA ASP A 24 -0.58 -14.39 16.52
C ASP A 24 0.36 -14.45 15.30
N LEU A 25 0.16 -13.52 14.36
CA LEU A 25 1.01 -13.40 13.18
C LEU A 25 2.40 -13.08 13.67
N LYS A 26 3.28 -14.08 13.62
CA LYS A 26 4.69 -13.90 13.91
C LYS A 26 5.27 -13.00 12.82
N VAL A 27 5.32 -11.69 13.09
CA VAL A 27 5.98 -10.73 12.21
C VAL A 27 7.48 -11.00 12.30
N VAL A 28 7.99 -11.80 11.35
CA VAL A 28 9.40 -12.18 11.30
C VAL A 28 10.28 -10.97 10.98
N GLU A 29 9.82 -10.06 10.12
CA GLU A 29 10.58 -8.88 9.71
C GLU A 29 9.70 -7.76 9.11
N HIS A 30 10.01 -6.50 9.43
CA HIS A 30 9.39 -5.34 8.78
C HIS A 30 10.27 -4.87 7.63
N VAL A 31 9.86 -5.18 6.40
CA VAL A 31 10.68 -4.93 5.22
C VAL A 31 10.45 -3.51 4.67
N ARG A 32 11.54 -2.76 4.46
CA ARG A 32 11.51 -1.34 4.04
C ARG A 32 11.29 -1.12 2.54
N SER A 33 11.60 -2.11 1.70
CA SER A 33 11.42 -2.07 0.24
C SER A 33 10.47 -3.18 -0.24
N SER A 34 9.84 -2.97 -1.40
CA SER A 34 9.13 -4.02 -2.14
C SER A 34 10.07 -5.12 -2.61
N ASP A 35 11.27 -4.77 -3.11
CA ASP A 35 12.20 -5.76 -3.67
C ASP A 35 12.71 -6.72 -2.60
N MET A 36 13.06 -6.19 -1.43
CA MET A 36 13.48 -7.01 -0.29
C MET A 36 12.32 -7.90 0.21
N MET A 37 11.07 -7.42 0.19
CA MET A 37 9.91 -8.25 0.51
C MET A 37 9.77 -9.40 -0.49
N LEU A 38 9.89 -9.12 -1.79
CA LEU A 38 9.81 -10.14 -2.84
C LEU A 38 10.90 -11.20 -2.68
N THR A 39 12.15 -10.78 -2.42
CA THR A 39 13.28 -11.70 -2.19
C THR A 39 13.02 -12.64 -1.02
N LEU A 40 12.49 -12.15 0.11
CA LEU A 40 12.19 -12.99 1.27
C LEU A 40 11.03 -13.95 0.99
N VAL A 41 9.98 -13.48 0.31
CA VAL A 41 8.84 -14.32 -0.06
C VAL A 41 9.25 -15.41 -1.05
N SER A 42 10.02 -15.08 -2.09
CA SER A 42 10.49 -16.06 -3.09
C SER A 42 11.45 -17.09 -2.51
N ALA A 43 12.21 -16.72 -1.47
CA ALA A 43 13.03 -17.65 -0.71
C ALA A 43 12.24 -18.51 0.30
N GLY A 44 10.92 -18.33 0.41
CA GLY A 44 10.05 -19.16 1.24
C GLY A 44 9.93 -18.74 2.70
N TYR A 45 10.33 -17.51 3.05
CA TYR A 45 10.25 -17.02 4.44
C TYR A 45 8.83 -16.63 4.89
N GLY A 46 7.85 -16.58 3.99
CA GLY A 46 6.45 -16.33 4.35
C GLY A 46 5.65 -15.64 3.25
N VAL A 47 4.65 -14.86 3.68
CA VAL A 47 3.76 -14.09 2.80
C VAL A 47 4.00 -12.60 2.94
N GLY A 48 3.89 -11.87 1.83
CA GLY A 48 3.97 -10.41 1.78
C GLY A 48 2.60 -9.77 1.54
N PHE A 49 2.45 -8.52 1.94
CA PHE A 49 1.27 -7.69 1.66
C PHE A 49 1.65 -6.49 0.81
N THR A 50 0.83 -6.16 -0.18
CA THR A 50 1.03 -5.02 -1.09
C THR A 50 -0.32 -4.46 -1.54
N SER A 51 -0.35 -3.21 -2.00
CA SER A 51 -1.56 -2.59 -2.55
C SER A 51 -1.72 -2.92 -4.04
N THR A 52 -2.94 -2.85 -4.54
CA THR A 52 -3.26 -3.10 -5.97
C THR A 52 -2.44 -2.21 -6.90
N THR A 53 -2.30 -0.92 -6.58
CA THR A 53 -1.48 0.05 -7.34
C THR A 53 -0.02 -0.38 -7.48
N ARG A 54 0.50 -1.16 -6.53
CA ARG A 54 1.89 -1.62 -6.52
C ARG A 54 2.06 -3.04 -7.04
N MET A 55 0.98 -3.73 -7.42
CA MET A 55 1.05 -5.13 -7.88
C MET A 55 1.94 -5.31 -9.10
N ALA A 56 1.97 -4.34 -10.02
CA ALA A 56 2.83 -4.41 -11.21
C ALA A 56 4.32 -4.48 -10.85
N LEU A 57 4.72 -3.82 -9.75
CA LEU A 57 6.09 -3.83 -9.23
C LEU A 57 6.41 -5.12 -8.46
N CYS A 58 5.39 -5.89 -8.09
CA CYS A 58 5.53 -7.12 -7.30
C CYS A 58 5.53 -8.40 -8.16
N LYS A 59 5.64 -8.29 -9.49
CA LYS A 59 5.66 -9.46 -10.39
C LYS A 59 6.98 -10.23 -10.22
N HIS A 60 6.88 -11.47 -9.74
CA HIS A 60 8.01 -12.40 -9.62
C HIS A 60 7.54 -13.80 -10.05
N PRO A 61 8.32 -14.56 -10.84
CA PRO A 61 7.88 -15.85 -11.41
C PRO A 61 7.46 -16.88 -10.35
N ASP A 62 8.14 -16.88 -9.21
CA ASP A 62 7.88 -17.83 -8.11
C ASP A 62 6.84 -17.34 -7.10
N ILE A 63 6.18 -16.21 -7.34
CA ILE A 63 5.22 -15.61 -6.40
C ILE A 63 3.84 -15.55 -7.04
N VAL A 64 2.86 -16.07 -6.31
CA VAL A 64 1.44 -15.94 -6.68
C VAL A 64 0.82 -14.84 -5.82
N VAL A 65 0.08 -13.94 -6.48
CA VAL A 65 -0.69 -12.89 -5.79
C VAL A 65 -2.13 -13.35 -5.62
N ARG A 66 -2.66 -13.20 -4.40
CA ARG A 66 -4.06 -13.50 -4.06
C ARG A 66 -4.70 -12.26 -3.43
N PRO A 67 -5.87 -11.81 -3.89
CA PRO A 67 -6.63 -10.76 -3.21
C PRO A 67 -6.93 -11.14 -1.76
N LEU A 68 -6.98 -10.13 -0.88
CA LEU A 68 -7.44 -10.35 0.50
C LEU A 68 -8.94 -10.68 0.47
N ALA A 69 -9.37 -11.68 1.24
CA ALA A 69 -10.78 -12.05 1.37
C ALA A 69 -11.55 -11.10 2.30
N SER A 70 -11.20 -9.80 2.27
CA SER A 70 -11.79 -8.76 3.09
C SER A 70 -12.02 -7.52 2.26
N GLU A 71 -13.29 -7.19 2.02
CA GLU A 71 -13.72 -5.96 1.34
C GLU A 71 -13.38 -4.70 2.14
N SER A 72 -13.03 -4.83 3.43
CA SER A 72 -12.63 -3.71 4.29
C SER A 72 -11.16 -3.31 4.15
N ALA A 73 -10.36 -4.02 3.35
CA ALA A 73 -8.95 -3.75 3.16
C ALA A 73 -8.68 -2.61 2.15
N VAL A 74 -9.38 -1.49 2.32
CA VAL A 74 -9.32 -0.33 1.42
C VAL A 74 -8.41 0.74 2.01
N LEU A 75 -7.44 1.19 1.22
CA LEU A 75 -6.60 2.34 1.55
C LEU A 75 -6.95 3.50 0.61
N THR A 76 -7.50 4.59 1.17
CA THR A 76 -7.82 5.79 0.39
C THR A 76 -6.67 6.78 0.44
N THR A 77 -6.16 7.17 -0.74
CA THR A 77 -5.16 8.24 -0.87
C THR A 77 -5.89 9.57 -1.05
N TYR A 78 -5.62 10.52 -0.14
CA TYR A 78 -6.19 11.86 -0.20
C TYR A 78 -5.14 12.88 -0.64
N LEU A 79 -5.56 13.81 -1.49
CA LEU A 79 -4.83 15.05 -1.73
C LEU A 79 -5.40 16.12 -0.81
N LEU A 80 -4.56 16.67 0.05
CA LEU A 80 -4.93 17.76 0.94
C LEU A 80 -4.36 19.08 0.41
N HIS A 81 -5.17 20.13 0.43
CA HIS A 81 -4.75 21.49 0.12
C HIS A 81 -5.39 22.47 1.09
N LEU A 82 -4.79 23.65 1.26
CA LEU A 82 -5.31 24.68 2.14
C LEU A 82 -6.60 25.28 1.56
N ALA A 83 -7.62 25.46 2.40
CA ALA A 83 -8.87 26.13 2.04
C ALA A 83 -8.68 27.66 2.09
N GLY A 84 -9.28 28.38 1.13
CA GLY A 84 -9.38 29.85 1.16
C GLY A 84 -8.42 30.63 0.26
N ASN A 85 -7.49 29.97 -0.44
CA ASN A 85 -6.69 30.58 -1.49
C ASN A 85 -7.15 30.09 -2.86
N GLU A 86 -7.25 30.99 -3.84
CA GLU A 86 -7.42 30.59 -5.23
C GLU A 86 -6.24 29.69 -5.64
N PRO A 87 -6.48 28.44 -6.05
CA PRO A 87 -5.42 27.52 -6.39
C PRO A 87 -4.63 28.08 -7.58
N CYS A 88 -3.30 28.06 -7.49
CA CYS A 88 -2.48 28.47 -8.62
C CYS A 88 -2.78 27.59 -9.85
N VAL A 89 -2.51 28.11 -11.05
CA VAL A 89 -2.77 27.42 -12.31
C VAL A 89 -2.17 25.99 -12.32
N ALA A 90 -0.98 25.82 -11.73
CA ALA A 90 -0.34 24.51 -11.61
C ALA A 90 -1.15 23.52 -10.75
N LEU A 91 -1.70 23.96 -9.60
CA LEU A 91 -2.55 23.12 -8.75
C LEU A 91 -3.87 22.80 -9.44
N GLN A 92 -4.47 23.77 -10.14
CA GLN A 92 -5.70 23.52 -10.93
C GLN A 92 -5.46 22.46 -12.01
N GLN A 93 -4.38 22.60 -12.79
CA GLN A 93 -4.01 21.63 -13.82
C GLN A 93 -3.74 20.24 -13.21
N PHE A 94 -3.07 20.17 -12.06
CA PHE A 94 -2.82 18.92 -11.37
C PHE A 94 -4.10 18.24 -10.88
N LEU A 95 -5.03 19.00 -10.29
CA LEU A 95 -6.34 18.48 -9.88
C LEU A 95 -7.16 18.00 -11.07
N THR A 96 -7.17 18.74 -12.18
CA THR A 96 -7.83 18.31 -13.42
C THR A 96 -7.20 17.01 -13.95
N TYR A 97 -5.87 16.91 -13.95
CA TYR A 97 -5.17 15.70 -14.38
C TYR A 97 -5.52 14.49 -13.51
N LEU A 98 -5.53 14.65 -12.18
CA LEU A 98 -5.87 13.59 -11.24
C LEU A 98 -7.32 13.11 -11.40
N HIS A 99 -8.27 14.03 -11.58
CA HIS A 99 -9.67 13.63 -11.82
C HIS A 99 -9.86 12.90 -13.15
N ALA A 100 -9.03 13.18 -14.16
CA ALA A 100 -9.07 12.48 -15.44
C ALA A 100 -8.43 11.08 -15.41
N HIS A 101 -7.61 10.77 -14.39
CA HIS A 101 -6.91 9.50 -14.25
C HIS A 101 -7.08 8.91 -12.82
N PRO A 102 -8.30 8.51 -12.44
CA PRO A 102 -8.60 8.04 -11.08
C PRO A 102 -7.87 6.74 -10.68
N ASP A 103 -7.35 5.98 -11.64
CA ASP A 103 -6.79 4.64 -11.44
C ASP A 103 -5.26 4.55 -11.50
N SER A 104 -4.54 5.68 -11.36
CA SER A 104 -3.05 5.68 -11.34
C SER A 104 -2.46 5.29 -9.99
#